data_AF-A0A7C3A173-F1
#
_entry.id   AF-A0A7C3A173-F1
#
_cell.length_a   1.000
_cell.length_b   1.000
_cell.length_c   1.000
_cell.angle_alpha   90.00
_cell.angle_beta   90.00
_cell.angle_gamma   90.00
#
_symmetry.space_group_name_H-M   'P 1'
#
loop_
_entity.id
_entity.type
_entity.pdbx_description
1 polymer ?
#
loop_
_entity_poly.entity_id
_entity_poly.type
_entity_poly.pdbx_seq_one_letter_code
_entity_poly.pdbx_strand_id
1 'polypeptide(L)'
;AFRVASGVLAGTHVGFETATPSSKFGITLDEMEEAYREAFKGDGVNPIGVHCHVASQVPRVEVFEEGVRRVSREARRVERKVGFEMLEFNMGGGFPIPYAKMPVKELPEYFYAQLDVHEVALRVKRVVRENLENARLIVEPGRRIVGDSAVLLTQVQNVKERNGEKWLLIDSGFNVLLDAFSYKWYFHVVSASRAGEEHREPYVIGGPLCDGGDALLDPRGALPRYRFLPHGVKPGEYLAILDVGAYTLEQMSQYNGRPRPAAVLLSGSSVKLIRRRETFDDLVRNDMV
;
A
#
# COMPACT_ATOMS: atom_id res chain seq x y z
N ALA A 1 -12.81 -11.92 17.51
CA ALA A 1 -11.35 -11.88 17.70
C ALA A 1 -10.92 -10.51 18.21
N PHE A 2 -9.82 -10.41 18.96
CA PHE A 2 -9.24 -9.12 19.39
C PHE A 2 -8.01 -8.77 18.55
N ARG A 3 -7.93 -7.52 18.08
CA ARG A 3 -6.72 -6.98 17.43
C ARG A 3 -5.71 -6.56 18.49
N VAL A 4 -4.48 -7.02 18.36
CA VAL A 4 -3.41 -6.84 19.33
C VAL A 4 -2.20 -6.18 18.66
N ALA A 5 -1.66 -5.16 19.31
CA ALA A 5 -0.42 -4.51 18.95
C ALA A 5 0.77 -5.38 19.41
N SER A 6 1.53 -5.95 18.46
CA SER A 6 2.66 -6.83 18.78
C SER A 6 3.90 -6.11 19.33
N GLY A 7 3.95 -4.78 19.22
CA GLY A 7 5.10 -3.95 19.60
C GLY A 7 6.30 -4.10 18.66
N VAL A 8 6.14 -4.72 17.49
CA VAL A 8 7.21 -4.90 16.51
C VAL A 8 7.25 -3.74 15.53
N LEU A 9 8.42 -3.11 15.39
CA LEU A 9 8.67 -2.11 14.36
C LEU A 9 8.99 -2.81 13.04
N ALA A 10 8.32 -2.39 11.96
CA ALA A 10 8.43 -3.07 10.68
C ALA A 10 9.57 -2.52 9.80
N GLY A 11 10.09 -1.33 10.12
CA GLY A 11 11.10 -0.67 9.29
C GLY A 11 10.53 -0.18 7.96
N THR A 12 9.22 0.11 7.92
CA THR A 12 8.50 0.60 6.75
C THR A 12 8.25 2.11 6.88
N HIS A 13 7.50 2.71 5.95
CA HIS A 13 7.11 4.11 6.09
C HIS A 13 6.34 4.34 7.40
N VAL A 14 6.66 5.42 8.13
CA VAL A 14 6.12 5.72 9.48
C VAL A 14 4.59 5.76 9.52
N GLY A 15 3.96 6.23 8.43
CA GLY A 15 2.49 6.26 8.31
C GLY A 15 1.83 4.88 8.17
N PHE A 16 2.62 3.81 8.05
CA PHE A 16 2.15 2.43 7.82
C PHE A 16 2.53 1.46 8.94
N GLU A 17 3.16 1.93 10.02
CA GLU A 17 3.40 1.10 11.20
C GLU A 17 2.15 1.03 12.08
N THR A 18 1.68 -0.18 12.37
CA THR A 18 0.41 -0.38 13.09
C THR A 18 0.51 -1.20 14.35
N ALA A 19 1.68 -1.80 14.61
CA ALA A 19 1.89 -2.68 15.75
C ALA A 19 2.44 -1.97 17.00
N THR A 20 2.68 -0.66 16.97
CA THR A 20 3.21 0.05 18.15
C THR A 20 2.11 0.25 19.20
N PRO A 21 2.44 0.23 20.51
CA PRO A 21 1.47 0.55 21.57
C PRO A 21 0.93 1.99 21.51
N SER A 22 1.69 2.89 20.87
CA SER A 22 1.26 4.27 20.58
C SER A 22 0.37 4.39 19.34
N SER A 23 0.16 3.28 18.61
CA SER A 23 -0.74 3.25 17.48
C SER A 23 -2.19 3.32 17.94
N LYS A 24 -3.07 3.91 17.12
CA LYS A 24 -4.52 3.95 17.38
C LYS A 24 -5.22 2.59 17.26
N PHE A 25 -4.50 1.52 16.97
CA PHE A 25 -5.06 0.24 16.55
C PHE A 25 -4.90 -0.85 17.60
N GLY A 26 -6.01 -1.54 17.88
CA GLY A 26 -6.02 -2.71 18.74
C GLY A 26 -5.77 -2.39 20.20
N ILE A 27 -5.61 -3.45 20.97
CA ILE A 27 -5.21 -3.42 22.38
C ILE A 27 -3.74 -3.82 22.51
N THR A 28 -3.11 -3.44 23.61
CA THR A 28 -1.77 -3.90 23.97
C THR A 28 -1.80 -5.36 24.42
N LEU A 29 -0.61 -6.00 24.47
CA LEU A 29 -0.47 -7.36 24.99
C LEU A 29 -0.98 -7.48 26.44
N ASP A 30 -0.73 -6.46 27.27
CA ASP A 30 -1.11 -6.46 28.69
C ASP A 30 -2.63 -6.35 28.89
N GLU A 31 -3.32 -5.66 27.98
CA GLU A 31 -4.79 -5.50 27.99
C GLU A 31 -5.55 -6.75 27.53
N MET A 32 -4.88 -7.70 26.87
CA MET A 32 -5.53 -8.87 26.29
C MET A 32 -6.32 -9.68 27.32
N GLU A 33 -5.72 -10.00 28.47
CA GLU A 33 -6.36 -10.84 29.48
C GLU A 33 -7.71 -10.27 29.94
N GLU A 34 -7.75 -8.96 30.22
CA GLU A 34 -8.97 -8.30 30.68
C GLU A 34 -10.01 -8.18 29.56
N ALA A 35 -9.57 -7.89 28.33
CA ALA A 35 -10.47 -7.81 27.18
C ALA A 35 -11.21 -9.14 26.92
N TYR A 36 -10.52 -10.28 27.02
CA TYR A 36 -11.17 -11.59 26.89
C TYR A 36 -12.08 -11.90 28.09
N ARG A 37 -11.67 -11.59 29.32
CA ARG A 37 -12.55 -11.77 30.50
C ARG A 37 -13.84 -10.99 30.35
N GLU A 38 -13.76 -9.73 29.94
CA GLU A 38 -14.92 -8.88 29.73
C GLU A 38 -15.84 -9.45 28.64
N ALA A 39 -15.28 -9.89 27.52
CA ALA A 39 -16.06 -10.51 26.46
C ALA A 39 -16.83 -11.75 26.93
N PHE A 40 -16.22 -12.60 27.75
CA PHE A 40 -16.89 -13.80 28.28
C PHE A 40 -17.95 -13.52 29.35
N LYS A 41 -18.10 -12.27 29.84
CA LYS A 41 -19.22 -11.91 30.74
C LYS A 41 -20.55 -11.73 29.99
N GLY A 42 -20.52 -11.51 28.68
CA GLY A 42 -21.71 -11.23 27.87
C GLY A 42 -22.14 -12.40 26.99
N ASP A 43 -23.45 -12.55 26.78
CA ASP A 43 -24.02 -13.63 25.97
C ASP A 43 -23.99 -13.36 24.44
N GLY A 44 -23.60 -12.15 24.02
CA GLY A 44 -23.66 -11.69 22.63
C GLY A 44 -22.36 -11.85 21.83
N VAL A 45 -21.29 -12.33 22.45
CA VAL A 45 -19.96 -12.42 21.82
C VAL A 45 -19.32 -13.78 22.07
N ASN A 46 -18.63 -14.30 21.06
CA ASN A 46 -17.84 -15.52 21.17
C ASN A 46 -16.40 -15.23 20.71
N PRO A 47 -15.49 -14.84 21.62
CA PRO A 47 -14.13 -14.43 21.26
C PRO A 47 -13.25 -15.67 20.97
N ILE A 48 -13.21 -16.11 19.71
CA ILE A 48 -12.51 -17.35 19.29
C ILE A 48 -11.08 -17.18 18.75
N GLY A 49 -10.49 -15.98 18.82
CA GLY A 49 -9.19 -15.79 18.19
C GLY A 49 -8.57 -14.42 18.32
N VAL A 50 -7.33 -14.30 17.88
CA VAL A 50 -6.50 -13.10 17.96
C VAL A 50 -6.12 -12.61 16.58
N HIS A 51 -6.01 -11.30 16.42
CA HIS A 51 -5.55 -10.63 15.21
C HIS A 51 -4.31 -9.78 15.50
N CYS A 52 -3.30 -9.87 14.65
CA CYS A 52 -2.11 -9.03 14.68
C CYS A 52 -1.81 -8.57 13.26
N HIS A 53 -1.68 -7.26 13.05
CA HIS A 53 -1.18 -6.70 11.79
C HIS A 53 0.07 -5.86 12.09
N VAL A 54 1.22 -6.28 11.56
CA VAL A 54 2.51 -5.65 11.89
C VAL A 54 2.63 -4.28 11.24
N ALA A 55 2.56 -4.23 9.91
CA ALA A 55 2.57 -3.00 9.11
C ALA A 55 2.22 -3.30 7.64
N SER A 56 2.29 -2.28 6.77
CA SER A 56 2.24 -2.42 5.31
C SER A 56 3.64 -2.31 4.67
N GLN A 57 3.87 -3.05 3.57
CA GLN A 57 5.13 -3.08 2.82
C GLN A 57 6.32 -3.65 3.62
N VAL A 58 6.08 -4.68 4.41
CA VAL A 58 7.08 -5.28 5.30
C VAL A 58 8.15 -6.00 4.47
N PRO A 59 9.43 -5.55 4.50
CA PRO A 59 10.44 -6.05 3.56
C PRO A 59 11.00 -7.42 3.91
N ARG A 60 10.88 -7.85 5.18
CA ARG A 60 11.62 -8.98 5.74
C ARG A 60 10.71 -9.98 6.44
N VAL A 61 11.01 -11.27 6.26
CA VAL A 61 10.25 -12.38 6.85
C VAL A 61 10.33 -12.37 8.38
N GLU A 62 11.49 -11.99 8.93
CA GLU A 62 11.77 -11.97 10.37
C GLU A 62 10.79 -11.07 11.13
N VAL A 63 10.33 -9.99 10.50
CA VAL A 63 9.37 -9.03 11.09
C VAL A 63 8.01 -9.69 11.30
N PHE A 64 7.53 -10.46 10.31
CA PHE A 64 6.30 -11.25 10.45
C PHE A 64 6.45 -12.31 11.53
N GLU A 65 7.56 -13.05 11.51
CA GLU A 65 7.81 -14.12 12.47
C GLU A 65 7.84 -13.59 13.91
N GLU A 66 8.53 -12.48 14.16
CA GLU A 66 8.60 -11.86 15.48
C GLU A 66 7.25 -11.31 15.95
N GLY A 67 6.50 -10.63 15.07
CA GLY A 67 5.18 -10.11 15.41
C GLY A 67 4.21 -11.23 15.79
N VAL A 68 4.19 -12.30 15.00
CA VAL A 68 3.39 -13.49 15.26
C VAL A 68 3.83 -14.17 16.56
N ARG A 69 5.14 -14.35 16.79
CA ARG A 69 5.67 -15.01 17.99
C ARG A 69 5.23 -14.34 19.28
N ARG A 70 5.30 -13.00 19.32
CA ARG A 70 4.89 -12.25 20.52
C ARG A 70 3.41 -12.44 20.81
N VAL A 71 2.57 -12.28 19.79
CA VAL A 71 1.11 -12.36 19.95
C VAL A 71 0.65 -13.80 20.20
N SER A 72 1.25 -14.81 19.56
CA SER A 72 0.87 -16.21 19.78
C SER A 72 1.25 -16.71 21.17
N ARG A 73 2.43 -16.30 21.68
CA ARG A 73 2.85 -16.59 23.05
C ARG A 73 1.90 -15.98 24.08
N GLU A 74 1.50 -14.73 23.86
CA GLU A 74 0.58 -14.03 24.75
C GLU A 74 -0.84 -14.60 24.65
N ALA A 75 -1.31 -14.90 23.45
CA ALA A 75 -2.58 -15.59 23.23
C ALA A 75 -2.64 -16.91 24.01
N ARG A 76 -1.57 -17.71 23.99
CA ARG A 76 -1.51 -18.95 24.78
C ARG A 76 -1.48 -18.72 26.29
N ARG A 77 -0.90 -17.61 26.77
CA ARG A 77 -0.96 -17.20 28.19
C ARG A 77 -2.39 -16.88 28.60
N VAL A 78 -3.09 -16.07 27.78
CA VAL A 78 -4.48 -15.65 28.02
C VAL A 78 -5.45 -16.82 27.95
N GLU A 79 -5.31 -17.69 26.94
CA GLU A 79 -6.07 -18.94 26.78
C GLU A 79 -6.11 -19.75 28.09
N ARG A 80 -4.92 -20.01 28.68
CA ARG A 80 -4.80 -20.76 29.94
C ARG A 80 -5.40 -20.05 31.15
N LYS A 81 -5.28 -18.72 31.22
CA LYS A 81 -5.74 -17.94 32.38
C LYS A 81 -7.24 -17.72 32.39
N VAL A 82 -7.84 -17.58 31.22
CA VAL A 82 -9.28 -17.32 31.06
C VAL A 82 -10.06 -18.63 30.90
N GLY A 83 -9.44 -19.69 30.38
CA GLY A 83 -10.04 -21.02 30.31
C GLY A 83 -10.90 -21.23 29.06
N PHE A 84 -10.36 -20.91 27.88
CA PHE A 84 -11.00 -21.15 26.59
C PHE A 84 -9.98 -21.71 25.59
N GLU A 85 -10.35 -21.93 24.33
CA GLU A 85 -9.43 -22.33 23.26
C GLU A 85 -9.39 -21.24 22.17
N MET A 86 -8.18 -20.84 21.76
CA MET A 86 -7.99 -19.93 20.64
C MET A 86 -7.99 -20.71 19.32
N LEU A 87 -9.09 -20.58 18.57
CA LEU A 87 -9.31 -21.31 17.32
C LEU A 87 -8.84 -20.55 16.08
N GLU A 88 -8.61 -19.24 16.17
CA GLU A 88 -8.15 -18.43 15.05
C GLU A 88 -6.96 -17.55 15.41
N PHE A 89 -5.96 -17.53 14.52
CA PHE A 89 -4.87 -16.57 14.53
C PHE A 89 -4.83 -15.85 13.18
N ASN A 90 -5.20 -14.58 13.18
CA ASN A 90 -5.12 -13.72 12.01
C ASN A 90 -3.84 -12.90 12.07
N MET A 91 -2.90 -13.16 11.14
CA MET A 91 -1.62 -12.43 11.06
C MET A 91 -1.69 -11.15 10.20
N GLY A 92 -2.89 -10.78 9.75
CA GLY A 92 -3.12 -9.59 8.94
C GLY A 92 -2.45 -9.66 7.57
N GLY A 93 -2.29 -8.51 6.95
CA GLY A 93 -1.60 -8.33 5.68
C GLY A 93 -0.17 -7.81 5.82
N GLY A 94 0.26 -7.04 4.82
CA GLY A 94 1.52 -6.29 4.87
C GLY A 94 2.60 -6.73 3.88
N PHE A 95 2.33 -7.81 3.14
CA PHE A 95 3.21 -8.37 2.14
C PHE A 95 3.61 -7.32 1.06
N PRO A 96 4.90 -7.18 0.74
CA PRO A 96 5.40 -6.13 -0.14
C PRO A 96 5.25 -6.50 -1.62
N ILE A 97 5.39 -5.47 -2.47
CA ILE A 97 5.58 -5.60 -3.91
C ILE A 97 6.75 -4.68 -4.33
N PRO A 98 7.57 -5.08 -5.32
CA PRO A 98 8.70 -4.27 -5.74
C PRO A 98 8.22 -3.10 -6.62
N TYR A 99 7.97 -1.94 -6.00
CA TYR A 99 7.65 -0.70 -6.69
C TYR A 99 8.80 -0.22 -7.58
N ALA A 100 10.03 -0.31 -7.08
CA ALA A 100 11.22 -0.02 -7.86
C ALA A 100 11.60 -1.23 -8.72
N LYS A 101 11.64 -1.04 -10.04
CA LYS A 101 11.98 -2.10 -11.01
C LYS A 101 13.49 -2.27 -11.22
N MET A 102 14.28 -1.37 -10.65
CA MET A 102 15.73 -1.44 -10.58
C MET A 102 16.18 -0.93 -9.21
N PRO A 103 17.31 -1.40 -8.64
CA PRO A 103 17.85 -0.84 -7.41
C PRO A 103 18.13 0.66 -7.58
N VAL A 104 17.43 1.49 -6.81
CA VAL A 104 17.67 2.94 -6.74
C VAL A 104 18.30 3.22 -5.38
N LYS A 105 19.54 3.71 -5.38
CA LYS A 105 20.37 3.83 -4.17
C LYS A 105 19.71 4.70 -3.09
N GLU A 106 18.89 5.66 -3.50
CA GLU A 106 18.18 6.60 -2.64
C GLU A 106 16.91 6.02 -2.01
N LEU A 107 16.39 4.88 -2.50
CA LEU A 107 15.14 4.32 -2.01
C LEU A 107 15.36 3.38 -0.81
N PRO A 108 14.51 3.48 0.22
CA PRO A 108 14.42 2.46 1.27
C PRO A 108 14.14 1.04 0.73
N GLU A 109 14.60 0.04 1.48
CA GLU A 109 14.47 -1.39 1.15
C GLU A 109 13.05 -1.82 0.79
N TYR A 110 12.06 -1.30 1.51
CA TYR A 110 10.66 -1.66 1.30
C TYR A 110 10.12 -1.28 -0.09
N PHE A 111 10.79 -0.43 -0.88
CA PHE A 111 10.37 -0.14 -2.25
C PHE A 111 10.83 -1.17 -3.29
N TYR A 112 11.84 -1.98 -2.97
CA TYR A 112 12.34 -3.03 -3.88
C TYR A 112 12.28 -4.43 -3.23
N ALA A 113 11.63 -4.55 -2.08
CA ALA A 113 11.51 -5.81 -1.36
C ALA A 113 10.80 -6.88 -2.19
N GLN A 114 11.46 -8.02 -2.32
CA GLN A 114 10.92 -9.24 -2.90
C GLN A 114 10.83 -10.29 -1.80
N LEU A 115 9.64 -10.47 -1.28
CA LEU A 115 9.38 -11.40 -0.19
C LEU A 115 8.84 -12.71 -0.76
N ASP A 116 9.46 -13.83 -0.39
CA ASP A 116 8.89 -15.16 -0.64
C ASP A 116 7.73 -15.41 0.34
N VAL A 117 6.51 -15.30 -0.16
CA VAL A 117 5.29 -15.54 0.62
C VAL A 117 5.18 -16.98 1.11
N HIS A 118 5.81 -17.94 0.44
CA HIS A 118 5.85 -19.33 0.87
C HIS A 118 6.74 -19.48 2.12
N GLU A 119 7.89 -18.81 2.15
CA GLU A 119 8.75 -18.77 3.34
C GLU A 119 8.02 -18.14 4.53
N VAL A 120 7.34 -17.01 4.33
CA VAL A 120 6.52 -16.36 5.37
C VAL A 120 5.48 -17.35 5.91
N ALA A 121 4.75 -18.02 5.02
CA ALA A 121 3.73 -18.99 5.42
C ALA A 121 4.33 -20.14 6.25
N LEU A 122 5.48 -20.69 5.86
CA LEU A 122 6.15 -21.76 6.59
C LEU A 122 6.60 -21.33 8.00
N ARG A 123 7.25 -20.17 8.12
CA ARG A 123 7.78 -19.67 9.41
C ARG A 123 6.66 -19.25 10.34
N VAL A 124 5.65 -18.52 9.84
CA VAL A 124 4.48 -18.13 10.64
C VAL A 124 3.70 -19.35 11.10
N LYS A 125 3.41 -20.30 10.20
CA LYS A 125 2.68 -21.53 10.56
C LYS A 125 3.38 -22.31 11.67
N ARG A 126 4.71 -22.40 11.63
CA ARG A 126 5.51 -23.05 12.69
C ARG A 126 5.30 -22.34 14.03
N VAL A 127 5.53 -21.04 14.08
CA VAL A 127 5.45 -20.22 15.31
C VAL A 127 4.04 -20.19 15.91
N VAL A 128 3.00 -20.15 15.07
CA VAL A 128 1.61 -20.23 15.54
C VAL A 128 1.36 -21.60 16.17
N ARG A 129 1.72 -22.69 15.50
CA ARG A 129 1.48 -24.06 16.00
C ARG A 129 2.24 -24.41 17.28
N GLU A 130 3.41 -23.80 17.51
CA GLU A 130 4.15 -23.96 18.77
C GLU A 130 3.35 -23.48 20.00
N ASN A 131 2.45 -22.51 19.81
CA ASN A 131 1.71 -21.88 20.91
C ASN A 131 0.21 -22.21 20.87
N LEU A 132 -0.36 -22.31 19.68
CA LEU A 132 -1.79 -22.47 19.38
C LEU A 132 -1.97 -23.57 18.33
N GLU A 133 -1.86 -24.84 18.76
CA GLU A 133 -1.77 -26.01 17.89
C GLU A 133 -2.98 -26.14 16.93
N ASN A 134 -4.18 -25.89 17.43
CA ASN A 134 -5.44 -26.05 16.70
C ASN A 134 -5.90 -24.77 15.98
N ALA A 135 -5.16 -23.67 16.10
CA ALA A 135 -5.58 -22.40 15.52
C ALA A 135 -5.51 -22.42 13.99
N ARG A 136 -6.60 -22.00 13.35
CA ARG A 136 -6.63 -21.66 11.93
C ARG A 136 -5.83 -20.37 11.70
N LEU A 137 -4.86 -20.43 10.80
CA LEU A 137 -4.12 -19.25 10.34
C LEU A 137 -4.93 -18.49 9.27
N ILE A 138 -5.07 -17.19 9.46
CA ILE A 138 -5.74 -16.25 8.54
C ILE A 138 -4.73 -15.18 8.12
N VAL A 139 -4.77 -14.78 6.84
CA VAL A 139 -3.95 -13.71 6.24
C VAL A 139 -4.85 -12.72 5.51
N GLU A 140 -4.44 -11.46 5.45
CA GLU A 140 -5.22 -10.36 4.83
C GLU A 140 -4.42 -9.60 3.75
N PRO A 141 -3.95 -10.28 2.68
CA PRO A 141 -3.16 -9.61 1.65
C PRO A 141 -4.05 -8.68 0.81
N GLY A 142 -3.79 -7.37 0.91
CA GLY A 142 -4.35 -6.37 -0.02
C GLY A 142 -3.40 -6.10 -1.18
N ARG A 143 -2.42 -5.22 -0.93
CA ARG A 143 -1.42 -4.78 -1.93
C ARG A 143 -0.75 -5.91 -2.70
N ARG A 144 -0.47 -7.04 -2.05
CA ARG A 144 0.21 -8.17 -2.67
C ARG A 144 -0.63 -8.91 -3.72
N ILE A 145 -1.96 -8.80 -3.66
CA ILE A 145 -2.87 -9.44 -4.62
C ILE A 145 -3.10 -8.55 -5.83
N VAL A 146 -3.31 -7.25 -5.60
CA VAL A 146 -3.78 -6.34 -6.65
C VAL A 146 -2.80 -5.25 -7.04
N GLY A 147 -1.75 -5.01 -6.25
CA GLY A 147 -0.91 -3.82 -6.41
C GLY A 147 -0.20 -3.74 -7.76
N ASP A 148 0.35 -4.85 -8.26
CA ASP A 148 0.99 -4.95 -9.57
C ASP A 148 0.02 -5.30 -10.73
N SER A 149 -1.29 -5.40 -10.45
CA SER A 149 -2.30 -5.76 -11.46
C SER A 149 -2.78 -4.59 -12.33
N ALA A 150 -2.39 -3.36 -12.00
CA ALA A 150 -2.82 -2.17 -12.74
C ALA A 150 -1.68 -1.16 -12.94
N VAL A 151 -1.79 -0.42 -14.05
CA VAL A 151 -0.96 0.75 -14.37
C VAL A 151 -1.85 1.97 -14.57
N LEU A 152 -1.35 3.15 -14.24
CA LEU A 152 -2.00 4.42 -14.53
C LEU A 152 -1.40 4.98 -15.81
N LEU A 153 -2.19 5.02 -16.88
CA LEU A 153 -1.83 5.69 -18.12
C LEU A 153 -2.14 7.18 -18.01
N THR A 154 -1.14 8.00 -18.32
CA THR A 154 -1.23 9.46 -18.27
C THR A 154 -0.55 10.07 -19.48
N GLN A 155 -1.14 11.10 -20.06
CA GLN A 155 -0.60 11.77 -21.23
C GLN A 155 0.26 12.96 -20.83
N VAL A 156 1.41 13.12 -21.48
CA VAL A 156 2.23 14.32 -21.38
C VAL A 156 1.50 15.46 -22.09
N GLN A 157 1.14 16.49 -21.34
CA GLN A 157 0.43 17.68 -21.84
C GLN A 157 1.40 18.79 -22.22
N ASN A 158 2.52 18.90 -21.51
CA ASN A 158 3.50 19.95 -21.76
C ASN A 158 4.90 19.53 -21.33
N VAL A 159 5.91 20.15 -21.94
CA VAL A 159 7.32 20.02 -21.57
C VAL A 159 7.85 21.42 -21.32
N LYS A 160 8.48 21.62 -20.16
CA LYS A 160 9.16 22.89 -19.84
C LYS A 160 10.57 22.61 -19.35
N GLU A 161 11.48 23.49 -19.70
CA GLU A 161 12.81 23.51 -19.13
C GLU A 161 12.91 24.66 -18.12
N ARG A 162 13.38 24.37 -16.91
CA ARG A 162 13.58 25.37 -15.87
C ARG A 162 14.81 25.03 -15.07
N ASN A 163 15.75 25.99 -14.97
CA ASN A 163 17.00 25.82 -14.22
C ASN A 163 17.80 24.56 -14.63
N GLY A 164 17.80 24.23 -15.93
CA GLY A 164 18.46 23.03 -16.46
C GLY A 164 17.69 21.73 -16.23
N GLU A 165 16.49 21.78 -15.66
CA GLU A 165 15.64 20.61 -15.45
C GLU A 165 14.53 20.52 -16.47
N LYS A 166 14.34 19.32 -17.02
CA LYS A 166 13.25 19.02 -17.94
C LYS A 166 12.08 18.49 -17.15
N TRP A 167 10.96 19.22 -17.19
CA TRP A 167 9.73 18.76 -16.58
C TRP A 167 8.76 18.26 -17.64
N LEU A 168 8.13 17.12 -17.33
CA LEU A 168 6.97 16.61 -18.04
C LEU A 168 5.74 16.93 -17.20
N LEU A 169 4.83 17.73 -17.75
CA LEU A 169 3.53 18.01 -17.13
C LEU A 169 2.52 17.02 -17.69
N ILE A 170 1.93 16.21 -16.82
CA ILE A 170 1.02 15.12 -17.18
C ILE A 170 -0.43 15.45 -16.82
N ASP A 171 -1.39 14.69 -17.36
CA ASP A 171 -2.83 14.92 -17.14
C ASP A 171 -3.41 14.27 -15.87
N SER A 172 -2.56 13.58 -15.09
CA SER A 172 -2.88 12.97 -13.81
C SER A 172 -2.09 13.61 -12.67
N GLY A 173 -2.75 13.87 -11.54
CA GLY A 173 -2.11 14.40 -10.33
C GLY A 173 -2.39 13.53 -9.10
N PHE A 174 -2.11 14.08 -7.92
CA PHE A 174 -2.38 13.39 -6.64
C PHE A 174 -3.88 13.12 -6.40
N ASN A 175 -4.78 13.81 -7.12
CA ASN A 175 -6.21 13.49 -7.09
C ASN A 175 -6.52 12.08 -7.62
N VAL A 176 -5.59 11.48 -8.38
CA VAL A 176 -5.64 10.09 -8.85
C VAL A 176 -4.68 9.22 -8.03
N LEU A 177 -3.47 9.73 -7.76
CA LEU A 177 -2.39 9.00 -7.11
C LEU A 177 -2.00 9.64 -5.76
N LEU A 178 -2.92 9.59 -4.79
CA LEU A 178 -2.79 10.30 -3.53
C LEU A 178 -1.57 9.86 -2.72
N ASP A 179 -1.23 8.58 -2.72
CA ASP A 179 -0.08 8.03 -1.98
C ASP A 179 1.26 8.69 -2.38
N ALA A 180 1.42 9.07 -3.66
CA ALA A 180 2.61 9.79 -4.14
C ALA A 180 2.76 11.16 -3.46
N PHE A 181 1.65 11.79 -3.11
CA PHE A 181 1.63 13.08 -2.41
C PHE A 181 1.68 12.93 -0.89
N SER A 182 0.79 12.12 -0.32
CA SER A 182 0.58 12.02 1.13
C SER A 182 1.70 11.30 1.86
N TYR A 183 2.20 10.21 1.27
CA TYR A 183 3.25 9.38 1.87
C TYR A 183 4.60 9.54 1.19
N LYS A 184 4.67 10.39 0.15
CA LYS A 184 5.84 10.45 -0.73
C LYS A 184 6.21 9.04 -1.19
N TRP A 185 5.20 8.30 -1.64
CA TRP A 185 5.36 6.93 -2.10
C TRP A 185 6.01 6.90 -3.48
N TYR A 186 7.02 6.05 -3.65
CA TYR A 186 7.66 5.86 -4.95
C TYR A 186 6.78 5.02 -5.86
N PHE A 187 6.60 5.50 -7.09
CA PHE A 187 6.06 4.72 -8.19
C PHE A 187 7.04 4.78 -9.36
N HIS A 188 7.27 3.62 -9.99
CA HIS A 188 8.10 3.54 -11.18
C HIS A 188 7.31 4.04 -12.39
N VAL A 189 8.00 4.76 -13.27
CA VAL A 189 7.39 5.39 -14.44
C VAL A 189 8.16 4.94 -15.68
N VAL A 190 7.42 4.52 -16.70
CA VAL A 190 7.96 4.14 -18.00
C VAL A 190 7.23 4.87 -19.12
N SER A 191 7.88 5.06 -20.27
CA SER A 191 7.16 5.48 -21.48
C SER A 191 6.29 4.33 -21.98
N ALA A 192 4.98 4.54 -22.01
CA ALA A 192 4.04 3.58 -22.61
C ALA A 192 4.09 3.65 -24.14
N SER A 193 4.36 4.83 -24.70
CA SER A 193 4.49 5.02 -26.15
C SER A 193 5.77 4.42 -26.73
N ARG A 194 6.85 4.35 -25.94
CA ARG A 194 8.19 3.94 -26.39
C ARG A 194 8.86 3.00 -25.38
N ALA A 195 8.13 1.97 -24.96
CA ALA A 195 8.57 1.06 -23.90
C ALA A 195 9.87 0.29 -24.18
N GLY A 196 10.21 0.08 -25.46
CA GLY A 196 11.43 -0.63 -25.88
C GLY A 196 12.67 0.24 -26.05
N GLU A 197 12.56 1.57 -25.91
CA GLU A 197 13.71 2.48 -25.98
C GLU A 197 14.46 2.53 -24.63
N GLU A 198 15.71 3.01 -24.63
CA GLU A 198 16.47 3.14 -23.39
C GLU A 198 15.99 4.33 -22.55
N HIS A 199 15.75 4.09 -21.26
CA HIS A 199 15.32 5.10 -20.29
C HIS A 199 16.54 5.73 -19.61
N ARG A 200 17.18 6.69 -20.28
CA ARG A 200 18.41 7.36 -19.78
C ARG A 200 18.27 8.86 -19.53
N GLU A 201 17.26 9.51 -20.08
CA GLU A 201 17.12 10.95 -19.92
C GLU A 201 16.35 11.27 -18.61
N PRO A 202 16.89 12.12 -17.73
CA PRO A 202 16.24 12.46 -16.47
C PRO A 202 15.14 13.50 -16.67
N TYR A 203 13.96 13.23 -16.14
CA TYR A 203 12.82 14.14 -16.11
C TYR A 203 12.25 14.30 -14.70
N VAL A 204 11.72 15.49 -14.41
CA VAL A 204 10.82 15.72 -13.27
C VAL A 204 9.38 15.62 -13.77
N ILE A 205 8.51 14.92 -13.05
CA ILE A 205 7.11 14.72 -13.46
C ILE A 205 6.20 15.50 -12.52
N GLY A 206 5.44 16.44 -13.09
CA GLY A 206 4.45 17.26 -12.39
C GLY A 206 3.04 17.00 -12.90
N GLY A 207 2.05 17.02 -12.02
CA GLY A 207 0.65 16.90 -12.38
C GLY A 207 0.00 18.26 -12.71
N PRO A 208 -1.31 18.26 -12.99
CA PRO A 208 -2.06 19.43 -13.43
C PRO A 208 -2.71 20.23 -12.29
N LEU A 209 -2.49 19.88 -11.03
CA LEU A 209 -3.13 20.51 -9.88
C LEU A 209 -2.36 21.77 -9.43
N CYS A 210 -3.03 22.61 -8.64
CA CYS A 210 -2.50 23.93 -8.26
C CYS A 210 -1.45 23.89 -7.15
N ASP A 211 -1.33 22.76 -6.44
CA ASP A 211 -0.36 22.60 -5.36
C ASP A 211 1.04 22.34 -5.89
N GLY A 212 2.04 23.05 -5.37
CA GLY A 212 3.44 22.82 -5.72
C GLY A 212 3.94 21.40 -5.36
N GLY A 213 3.19 20.67 -4.54
CA GLY A 213 3.44 19.26 -4.22
C GLY A 213 2.85 18.26 -5.21
N ASP A 214 2.07 18.69 -6.22
CA ASP A 214 1.55 17.81 -7.27
C ASP A 214 2.64 17.41 -8.27
N ALA A 215 3.58 16.61 -7.78
CA ALA A 215 4.70 16.11 -8.54
C ALA A 215 5.20 14.80 -7.92
N LEU A 216 5.79 13.94 -8.75
CA LEU A 216 6.36 12.65 -8.33
C LEU A 216 7.76 12.83 -7.72
N LEU A 217 7.88 13.76 -6.76
CA LEU A 217 9.11 14.11 -6.07
C LEU A 217 8.85 14.31 -4.57
N ASP A 218 9.86 14.06 -3.74
CA ASP A 218 9.87 14.49 -2.34
C ASP A 218 10.87 15.65 -2.19
N PRO A 219 10.41 16.88 -1.85
CA PRO A 219 11.33 17.99 -1.62
C PRO A 219 12.30 17.75 -0.46
N ARG A 220 12.01 16.79 0.43
CA ARG A 220 12.88 16.40 1.56
C ARG A 220 13.97 15.39 1.14
N GLY A 221 13.98 14.94 -0.11
CA GLY A 221 15.01 14.07 -0.66
C GLY A 221 14.86 12.58 -0.35
N ALA A 222 13.73 12.13 0.20
CA ALA A 222 13.49 10.70 0.46
C ALA A 222 13.09 9.91 -0.81
N LEU A 223 12.74 10.61 -1.90
CA LEU A 223 12.46 10.03 -3.19
C LEU A 223 13.47 10.50 -4.25
N PRO A 224 13.78 9.66 -5.24
CA PRO A 224 14.53 10.05 -6.42
C PRO A 224 13.85 11.26 -7.07
N ARG A 225 14.66 12.29 -7.33
CA ARG A 225 14.19 13.51 -7.98
C ARG A 225 13.71 13.27 -9.41
N TYR A 226 14.42 12.40 -10.12
CA TYR A 226 14.19 12.16 -11.54
C TYR A 226 13.48 10.83 -11.78
N ARG A 227 12.76 10.79 -12.89
CA ARG A 227 12.38 9.55 -13.57
C ARG A 227 13.13 9.51 -14.89
N PHE A 228 13.71 8.36 -15.19
CA PHE A 228 14.48 8.18 -16.41
C PHE A 228 13.53 7.66 -17.49
N LEU A 229 13.54 8.30 -18.65
CA LEU A 229 12.65 8.00 -19.79
C LEU A 229 13.44 8.09 -21.10
N PRO A 230 12.87 7.64 -22.22
CA PRO A 230 13.50 7.79 -23.54
C PRO A 230 13.79 9.25 -23.86
N HIS A 231 14.82 9.46 -24.69
CA HIS A 231 15.23 10.82 -25.01
C HIS A 231 14.13 11.58 -25.76
N GLY A 232 13.94 12.85 -25.40
CA GLY A 232 13.05 13.78 -26.08
C GLY A 232 11.58 13.39 -26.03
N VAL A 233 11.05 13.00 -24.86
CA VAL A 233 9.60 12.84 -24.62
C VAL A 233 8.86 14.15 -24.94
N LYS A 234 7.77 14.06 -25.71
CA LYS A 234 6.99 15.21 -26.18
C LYS A 234 5.53 15.20 -25.70
N PRO A 235 4.85 16.35 -25.76
CA PRO A 235 3.40 16.39 -25.57
C PRO A 235 2.69 15.42 -26.53
N GLY A 236 1.64 14.77 -26.03
CA GLY A 236 0.87 13.75 -26.74
C GLY A 236 1.31 12.31 -26.46
N GLU A 237 2.56 12.09 -26.02
CA GLU A 237 3.03 10.76 -25.61
C GLU A 237 2.42 10.32 -24.27
N TYR A 238 2.34 9.00 -24.06
CA TYR A 238 1.81 8.40 -22.85
C TYR A 238 2.90 7.82 -21.97
N LEU A 239 2.77 8.07 -20.68
CA LEU A 239 3.54 7.42 -19.63
C LEU A 239 2.65 6.39 -18.91
N ALA A 240 3.27 5.32 -18.41
CA ALA A 240 2.65 4.39 -17.49
C ALA A 240 3.30 4.53 -16.12
N ILE A 241 2.50 4.85 -15.11
CA ILE A 241 2.88 4.75 -13.70
C ILE A 241 2.49 3.35 -13.23
N LEU A 242 3.48 2.57 -12.80
CA LEU A 242 3.32 1.15 -12.48
C LEU A 242 2.83 0.93 -11.04
N ASP A 243 2.32 -0.27 -10.77
CA ASP A 243 2.00 -0.78 -9.43
C ASP A 243 0.92 0.03 -8.67
N VAL A 244 -0.08 0.51 -9.40
CA VAL A 244 -1.17 1.36 -8.89
C VAL A 244 -2.47 0.59 -8.63
N GLY A 245 -2.44 -0.75 -8.62
CA GLY A 245 -3.66 -1.54 -8.47
C GLY A 245 -4.23 -1.59 -7.05
N ALA A 246 -3.46 -1.12 -6.05
CA ALA A 246 -3.90 -0.96 -4.68
C ALA A 246 -3.82 0.51 -4.27
N TYR A 247 -4.78 0.98 -3.45
CA TYR A 247 -4.78 2.32 -2.84
C TYR A 247 -4.77 3.45 -3.87
N THR A 248 -5.45 3.25 -5.00
CA THR A 248 -5.52 4.24 -6.08
C THR A 248 -6.98 4.53 -6.43
N LEU A 249 -7.72 3.55 -6.98
CA LEU A 249 -9.13 3.73 -7.37
C LEU A 249 -10.02 4.20 -6.23
N GLU A 250 -9.78 3.67 -5.03
CA GLU A 250 -10.52 3.96 -3.80
C GLU A 250 -10.17 5.32 -3.19
N GLN A 251 -9.01 5.89 -3.53
CA GLN A 251 -8.53 7.17 -2.99
C GLN A 251 -8.72 8.34 -3.96
N MET A 252 -9.22 8.09 -5.18
CA MET A 252 -9.41 9.15 -6.17
C MET A 252 -10.39 10.22 -5.65
N SER A 253 -10.03 11.48 -5.86
CA SER A 253 -10.83 12.65 -5.49
C SER A 253 -11.12 13.54 -6.69
N GLN A 254 -12.14 14.39 -6.54
CA GLN A 254 -12.46 15.43 -7.53
C GLN A 254 -11.78 16.78 -7.23
N TYR A 255 -10.61 16.75 -6.57
CA TYR A 255 -9.85 17.95 -6.27
C TYR A 255 -9.59 18.78 -7.55
N ASN A 256 -9.70 20.10 -7.44
CA ASN A 256 -9.72 21.05 -8.57
C ASN A 256 -10.82 20.79 -9.60
N GLY A 257 -11.97 20.25 -9.18
CA GLY A 257 -13.11 19.98 -10.06
C GLY A 257 -12.78 19.00 -11.18
N ARG A 258 -11.80 18.11 -10.98
CA ARG A 258 -11.39 17.13 -11.98
C ARG A 258 -12.24 15.87 -11.85
N PRO A 259 -12.97 15.44 -12.90
CA PRO A 259 -13.71 14.18 -12.85
C PRO A 259 -12.77 12.99 -12.66
N ARG A 260 -13.16 12.01 -11.83
CA ARG A 260 -12.37 10.78 -11.65
C ARG A 260 -12.23 10.01 -12.98
N PRO A 261 -11.04 9.47 -13.28
CA PRO A 261 -10.79 8.77 -14.54
C PRO A 261 -11.56 7.46 -14.64
N ALA A 262 -11.63 6.93 -15.86
CA ALA A 262 -12.15 5.58 -16.11
C ALA A 262 -11.13 4.52 -15.65
N ALA A 263 -11.64 3.32 -15.35
CA ALA A 263 -10.82 2.12 -15.17
C ALA A 263 -11.27 1.04 -16.15
N VAL A 264 -10.30 0.40 -16.80
CA VAL A 264 -10.52 -0.68 -17.77
C VAL A 264 -9.83 -1.94 -17.31
N LEU A 265 -10.48 -3.08 -17.51
CA LEU A 265 -9.92 -4.40 -17.29
C LEU A 265 -9.50 -4.99 -18.64
N LEU A 266 -8.25 -5.43 -18.71
CA LEU A 266 -7.73 -6.21 -19.82
C LEU A 266 -7.78 -7.69 -19.45
N SER A 267 -8.40 -8.52 -20.28
CA SER A 267 -8.44 -9.97 -20.10
C SER A 267 -8.24 -10.67 -21.43
N GLY A 268 -7.04 -11.24 -21.63
CA GLY A 268 -6.59 -11.71 -22.94
C GLY A 268 -6.58 -10.57 -23.94
N SER A 269 -7.34 -10.70 -25.04
CA SER A 269 -7.54 -9.66 -26.05
C SER A 269 -8.75 -8.75 -25.77
N SER A 270 -9.52 -9.01 -24.71
CA SER A 270 -10.73 -8.23 -24.40
C SER A 270 -10.40 -7.01 -23.53
N VAL A 271 -11.08 -5.90 -23.85
CA VAL A 271 -11.04 -4.64 -23.08
C VAL A 271 -12.44 -4.38 -22.54
N LYS A 272 -12.57 -4.27 -21.22
CA LYS A 272 -13.86 -4.01 -20.55
C LYS A 272 -13.77 -2.77 -19.69
N LEU A 273 -14.68 -1.83 -19.88
CA LEU A 273 -14.86 -0.72 -18.95
C LEU A 273 -15.44 -1.27 -17.63
N ILE A 274 -14.67 -1.14 -16.56
CA ILE A 274 -15.08 -1.59 -15.21
C ILE A 274 -15.44 -0.40 -14.30
N ARG A 275 -15.04 0.81 -14.68
CA ARG A 275 -15.48 2.06 -14.06
C ARG A 275 -15.53 3.15 -15.13
N ARG A 276 -16.69 3.77 -15.34
CA ARG A 276 -16.81 4.92 -16.26
C ARG A 276 -16.08 6.14 -15.70
N ARG A 277 -15.58 7.00 -16.59
CA ARG A 277 -15.12 8.34 -16.22
C ARG A 277 -16.31 9.15 -15.69
N GLU A 278 -16.05 10.01 -14.73
CA GLU A 278 -17.05 10.99 -14.28
C GLU A 278 -17.23 12.12 -15.30
N THR A 279 -18.40 12.75 -15.29
CA THR A 279 -18.73 13.93 -16.09
C THR A 279 -18.74 15.18 -15.23
N PHE A 280 -18.95 16.36 -15.83
CA PHE A 280 -19.21 17.57 -15.07
C PHE A 280 -20.48 17.47 -14.21
N ASP A 281 -21.52 16.81 -14.71
CA ASP A 281 -22.76 16.60 -13.94
C ASP A 281 -22.50 15.78 -12.66
N ASP A 282 -21.59 14.80 -12.71
CA ASP A 282 -21.22 14.03 -11.51
C ASP A 282 -20.58 14.92 -10.41
N LEU A 283 -19.93 16.03 -10.79
CA LEU A 283 -19.28 16.94 -9.84
C LEU A 283 -20.30 17.75 -9.03
N VAL A 284 -21.39 18.17 -9.66
CA VAL A 284 -22.37 19.10 -9.08
C VAL A 284 -23.66 18.41 -8.63
N ARG A 285 -23.79 17.10 -8.85
CA ARG A 285 -25.04 16.35 -8.56
C ARG A 285 -25.54 16.43 -7.12
N ASN A 286 -24.67 16.79 -6.18
CA ASN A 286 -24.97 16.90 -4.75
C ASN A 286 -25.11 18.35 -4.28
N ASP A 287 -24.88 19.32 -5.17
CA ASP A 287 -24.94 20.74 -4.85
C ASP A 287 -26.39 21.24 -5.04
N MET A 288 -26.84 22.12 -4.15
CA MET A 288 -28.15 22.76 -4.22
C MET A 288 -27.97 24.28 -4.31
N VAL A 289 -28.81 24.94 -5.11
CA VAL A 289 -28.87 26.41 -5.25
C VAL A 289 -29.98 26.96 -4.38
#